data_AF-A0A7V9TY88-F1
#
_entry.id   AF-A0A7V9TY88-F1
#
_cell.length_a   1.000
_cell.length_b   1.000
_cell.length_c   1.000
_cell.angle_alpha   90.00
_cell.angle_beta   90.00
_cell.angle_gamma   90.00
#
_symmetry.space_group_name_H-M   'P 1'
#
loop_
_entity.id
_entity.type
_entity.pdbx_description
1 polymer ?
#
loop_
_entity_poly.entity_id
_entity_poly.type
_entity_poly.pdbx_seq_one_letter_code
_entity_poly.pdbx_strand_id
1 'polypeptide(L)' 'MLSPAPQAEFVWQIVPTVMIEMLQDKDAQKAQRVMAAMLQMKKIDIATLKRAYEGE' A
#
# COMPACT_ATOMS: atom_id res chain seq x y z
N MET A 1 8.80 -26.29 31.70
CA MET A 1 7.82 -26.42 30.59
C MET A 1 8.14 -25.33 29.58
N LEU A 2 8.58 -25.69 28.38
CA LEU A 2 8.77 -24.74 27.28
C LEU A 2 7.39 -24.51 26.64
N SER A 3 6.90 -23.27 26.67
CA SER A 3 5.71 -22.87 25.92
C SER A 3 5.95 -23.11 24.42
N PRO A 4 5.00 -23.69 23.67
CA PRO A 4 5.20 -23.92 22.25
C PRO A 4 5.30 -22.58 21.51
N ALA A 5 6.26 -22.47 20.60
CA ALA A 5 6.37 -21.33 19.69
C ALA A 5 5.11 -21.24 18.80
N PRO A 6 4.63 -20.03 18.48
CA PRO A 6 3.42 -19.86 17.66
C PRO A 6 3.61 -20.53 16.29
N GLN A 7 2.67 -21.40 15.92
CA GLN A 7 2.57 -21.92 14.56
C GLN A 7 2.35 -20.73 13.62
N ALA A 8 3.20 -20.54 12.62
CA ALA A 8 3.15 -19.39 11.73
C ALA A 8 1.75 -19.18 11.14
N GLU A 9 1.10 -18.08 11.52
CA GLU A 9 -0.22 -17.69 11.01
C GLU A 9 -0.07 -17.09 9.59
N PHE A 10 -1.06 -17.32 8.73
CA PHE A 10 -1.01 -16.97 7.31
C PHE A 10 -1.10 -15.45 7.10
N VAL A 11 -0.03 -14.83 6.57
CA VAL A 11 -0.02 -13.39 6.23
C VAL A 11 -0.37 -13.19 4.75
N TRP A 12 -1.40 -12.41 4.47
CA TRP A 12 -1.83 -12.07 3.11
C TRP A 12 -2.23 -10.59 3.04
N GLN A 13 -1.98 -9.96 1.90
CA GLN A 13 -2.34 -8.57 1.64
C GLN A 13 -3.21 -8.49 0.39
N ILE A 14 -4.27 -7.68 0.45
CA ILE A 14 -5.05 -7.29 -0.73
C ILE A 14 -4.38 -6.06 -1.32
N VAL A 15 -3.81 -6.22 -2.51
CA VAL A 15 -3.23 -5.12 -3.27
C VAL A 15 -4.16 -4.75 -4.43
N PRO A 16 -4.73 -3.54 -4.46
CA PRO A 16 -5.54 -3.08 -5.58
C PRO A 16 -4.70 -2.93 -6.85
N THR A 17 -5.24 -3.35 -8.00
CA THR A 17 -4.55 -3.21 -9.31
C THR A 17 -4.24 -1.76 -9.64
N VAL A 18 -5.18 -0.85 -9.38
CA VAL A 18 -5.00 0.60 -9.59
C VAL A 18 -3.81 1.17 -8.80
N MET A 19 -3.48 0.59 -7.65
CA MET A 19 -2.31 1.03 -6.87
C MET A 19 -1.00 0.73 -7.60
N ILE A 20 -0.91 -0.46 -8.24
CA ILE A 20 0.26 -0.83 -9.03
C ILE A 20 0.38 0.08 -10.26
N GLU A 21 -0.73 0.35 -10.95
CA GLU A 21 -0.77 1.27 -12.10
C GLU A 21 -0.26 2.67 -11.73
N MET A 22 -0.74 3.23 -10.61
CA MET A 22 -0.30 4.55 -10.13
C MET A 22 1.18 4.59 -9.73
N LEU A 23 1.72 3.50 -9.16
CA LEU A 23 3.13 3.40 -8.77
C LEU A 23 4.08 3.21 -9.96
N GLN A 24 3.57 2.68 -11.08
CA GLN A 24 4.32 2.48 -12.32
C GLN A 24 4.17 3.64 -13.31
N ASP A 25 3.55 4.75 -12.88
CA ASP A 25 3.36 5.91 -13.73
C ASP A 25 4.70 6.48 -14.23
N LYS A 26 4.71 7.00 -15.45
CA LYS A 26 5.88 7.63 -16.06
C LYS A 26 6.27 8.91 -15.34
N ASP A 27 5.31 9.60 -14.73
CA ASP A 27 5.55 10.75 -13.88
C ASP A 27 5.96 10.29 -12.48
N ALA A 28 7.26 10.34 -12.23
CA ALA A 28 7.85 9.95 -10.96
C ALA A 28 7.29 10.75 -9.76
N GLN A 29 6.85 12.01 -9.96
CA GLN A 29 6.30 12.81 -8.87
C GLN A 29 4.93 12.29 -8.44
N LYS A 30 4.09 11.87 -9.40
CA LYS A 30 2.80 11.24 -9.10
C LYS A 30 2.98 9.93 -8.34
N ALA A 31 3.86 9.06 -8.84
CA ALA A 31 4.18 7.79 -8.18
C ALA A 31 4.74 8.01 -6.76
N GLN A 32 5.57 9.03 -6.56
CA GLN A 32 6.15 9.36 -5.26
C GLN A 32 5.08 9.82 -4.24
N ARG A 33 4.08 10.61 -4.64
CA ARG A 33 2.97 10.98 -3.75
C ARG A 33 2.14 9.78 -3.32
N VAL A 34 1.87 8.87 -4.25
CA VAL A 34 1.14 7.61 -3.98
C VAL A 34 1.93 6.73 -3.01
N MET A 35 3.24 6.59 -3.22
CA MET A 35 4.13 5.88 -2.30
C MET A 35 4.11 6.50 -0.90
N ALA A 36 4.25 7.82 -0.80
CA ALA A 36 4.22 8.53 0.48
C ALA A 36 2.90 8.32 1.24
N ALA A 37 1.76 8.39 0.54
CA ALA A 37 0.45 8.13 1.12
C ALA A 37 0.30 6.67 1.59
N MET A 38 0.73 5.71 0.77
CA MET A 38 0.65 4.28 1.08
C MET A 38 1.42 3.91 2.36
N LEU A 39 2.59 4.51 2.59
CA LEU A 39 3.42 4.23 3.77
C LEU A 39 2.77 4.66 5.10
N GLN A 40 1.75 5.51 5.06
CA GLN A 40 0.99 5.95 6.25
C GLN A 40 -0.22 5.05 6.53
N MET A 41 -0.51 4.07 5.67
CA MET A 41 -1.75 3.29 5.72
C MET A 41 -1.54 1.91 6.34
N LYS A 42 -2.43 1.56 7.28
CA LYS A 42 -2.59 0.18 7.77
C LYS A 42 -3.51 -0.64 6.87
N LYS A 43 -4.45 0.02 6.18
CA LYS A 43 -5.37 -0.56 5.19
C LYS A 43 -5.39 0.37 3.99
N ILE A 44 -5.32 -0.20 2.79
CA ILE A 44 -5.31 0.57 1.56
C ILE A 44 -6.66 1.28 1.35
N ASP A 45 -6.62 2.60 1.22
CA ASP A 45 -7.74 3.44 0.81
C ASP A 45 -7.48 3.99 -0.60
N ILE A 46 -8.22 3.46 -1.57
CA ILE A 46 -8.08 3.81 -2.98
C ILE A 46 -8.41 5.29 -3.22
N ALA A 47 -9.37 5.88 -2.52
CA ALA A 47 -9.75 7.28 -2.75
C ALA A 47 -8.65 8.24 -2.27
N THR A 48 -7.99 7.90 -1.16
CA THR A 48 -6.85 8.68 -0.66
C THR A 48 -5.63 8.52 -1.58
N LEU A 49 -5.37 7.32 -2.11
CA LEU A 49 -4.30 7.13 -3.10
C LEU A 49 -4.55 7.90 -4.39
N LYS A 50 -5.80 7.97 -4.88
CA LYS A 50 -6.16 8.77 -6.07
C LYS A 50 -5.94 10.26 -5.84
N ARG A 51 -6.36 10.81 -4.70
CA ARG A 51 -6.11 12.21 -4.34
C ARG A 51 -4.61 12.51 -4.27
N ALA A 52 -3.83 11.65 -3.63
CA ALA A 52 -2.37 11.78 -3.60
C ALA A 52 -1.76 11.73 -5.02
N TYR A 53 -2.24 10.82 -5.88
CA TYR A 53 -1.83 10.74 -7.28
C TYR A 53 -2.13 12.04 -8.05
N GLU A 54 -3.32 12.61 -7.87
CA GLU A 54 -3.77 13.87 -8.48
C GLU A 54 -3.07 15.11 -7.90
N GLY A 55 -2.53 15.01 -6.68
CA GLY A 55 -1.81 16.08 -5.99
C GLY A 55 -2.70 16.96 -5.11
N GLU A 56 -3.83 16.40 -4.64
CA GLU A 56 -4.78 17.03 -3.72
C GLU A 56 -4.46 16.76 -2.25
#